data_AF-A0AAJ4TW37-F1
#
_entry.id   AF-A0AAJ4TW37-F1
#
_cell.length_a   1.000
_cell.length_b   1.000
_cell.length_c   1.000
_cell.angle_alpha   90.00
_cell.angle_beta   90.00
_cell.angle_gamma   90.00
#
_symmetry.space_group_name_H-M   'P 1'
#
loop_
_entity.id
_entity.type
_entity.pdbx_description
1 polymer ?
#
loop_
_entity_poly.entity_id
_entity_poly.type
_entity_poly.pdbx_seq_one_letter_code
_entity_poly.pdbx_strand_id
1 'polypeptide(L)'
;MAKITKRQEKRNKIILLLILCGIAFIIYLMIGYSIKQYEKKMMNYKVEMPYSYQFALNQQMKSAAQFSNGIVWKNATKKQIDYYLNPKKYYHHPEQRYQFLNLGMSQKVSAAKLNTLLKGKGTLDGLGTTFAKVSRIEDINEIYLVNHALLETGKGKSDLARGVKVDDKGRVGKGDKKYYNFFGIGAYDHDPVNEAAKFAFKEGWDTPEKAVMGGTKFIKDEFISKEHQNTLYGMRFNPLHPGEHQYATDVRWAHHNARGIAKDYQRLKLEGKYFTRYYYKQ
;
A
#
# COMPACT_ATOMS: atom_id res chain seq x y z
N MET A 1 19.06 60.59 24.91
CA MET A 1 17.85 59.80 24.64
C MET A 1 18.06 58.63 23.66
N ALA A 2 18.65 58.83 22.46
CA ALA A 2 18.74 57.80 21.40
C ALA A 2 19.40 56.44 21.78
N LYS A 3 20.35 56.41 22.73
CA LYS A 3 21.05 55.18 23.16
C LYS A 3 20.20 54.30 24.08
N ILE A 4 19.29 54.90 24.86
CA ILE A 4 18.35 54.22 25.75
C ILE A 4 17.26 53.53 24.93
N THR A 5 16.74 54.21 23.90
CA THR A 5 15.74 53.68 22.96
C THR A 5 16.24 52.44 22.22
N LYS A 6 17.49 52.43 21.72
CA LYS A 6 18.09 51.25 21.06
C LYS A 6 18.22 50.03 22.01
N ARG A 7 18.57 50.26 23.28
CA ARG A 7 18.69 49.16 24.27
C ARG A 7 17.31 48.57 24.60
N GLN A 8 16.30 49.43 24.74
CA GLN A 8 14.92 49.02 24.98
C GLN A 8 14.32 48.28 23.78
N GLU A 9 14.59 48.75 22.56
CA GLU A 9 14.20 48.07 21.32
C GLU A 9 14.84 46.68 21.22
N LYS A 10 16.15 46.55 21.47
CA LYS A 10 16.85 45.25 21.49
C LYS A 10 16.24 44.30 22.52
N ARG A 11 15.94 44.79 23.73
CA ARG A 11 15.27 43.99 24.77
C ARG A 11 13.89 43.52 24.33
N ASN A 12 13.08 44.39 23.77
CA ASN A 12 11.74 44.05 23.29
C ASN A 12 11.80 43.01 22.14
N LYS A 13 12.76 43.14 21.22
CA LYS A 13 13.01 42.14 20.17
C LYS A 13 13.39 40.78 20.73
N ILE A 14 14.24 40.74 21.77
CA ILE A 14 14.61 39.47 22.45
C ILE A 14 13.41 38.85 23.14
N ILE A 15 12.61 39.64 23.88
CA ILE A 15 11.39 39.15 24.54
C ILE A 15 10.41 38.58 23.50
N LEU A 16 10.18 39.30 22.40
CA LEU A 16 9.32 38.83 21.31
C LEU A 16 9.83 37.52 20.71
N LEU A 17 11.13 37.40 20.44
CA LEU A 17 11.73 36.18 19.93
C LEU A 17 11.52 34.99 20.89
N LEU A 18 11.74 35.20 22.20
CA LEU A 18 11.52 34.16 23.21
C LEU A 18 10.05 33.71 23.27
N ILE A 19 9.10 34.64 23.16
CA ILE A 19 7.68 34.33 23.09
C ILE A 19 7.38 33.49 21.84
N LEU A 20 7.87 33.90 20.66
CA LEU A 20 7.67 33.17 19.41
C LEU A 20 8.27 31.76 19.45
N CYS A 21 9.48 31.61 20.01
CA CYS A 21 10.09 30.29 20.23
C CYS A 21 9.27 29.43 21.19
N GLY A 22 8.76 30.01 22.28
CA GLY A 22 7.88 29.33 23.23
C GLY A 22 6.58 28.84 22.58
N ILE A 23 5.92 29.69 21.79
CA ILE A 23 4.71 29.32 21.04
C ILE A 23 5.01 28.20 20.04
N ALA A 24 6.09 28.32 19.26
CA ALA A 24 6.48 27.30 18.28
C ALA A 24 6.76 25.95 18.95
N PHE A 25 7.40 25.95 20.13
CA PHE A 25 7.65 24.73 20.89
C PHE A 25 6.35 24.08 21.41
N ILE A 26 5.41 24.88 21.92
CA ILE A 26 4.10 24.37 22.36
C ILE A 26 3.33 23.75 21.19
N ILE A 27 3.30 24.43 20.02
CA ILE A 27 2.66 23.90 18.81
C ILE A 27 3.30 22.57 18.40
N TYR A 28 4.63 22.49 18.41
CA TYR A 28 5.36 21.25 18.12
C TYR A 28 4.95 20.10 19.05
N LEU A 29 4.86 20.36 20.36
CA LEU A 29 4.41 19.36 21.34
C LEU A 29 2.95 18.94 21.10
N MET A 30 2.06 19.89 20.80
CA MET A 30 0.65 19.60 20.51
C MET A 30 0.49 18.72 19.26
N ILE A 31 1.21 19.04 18.19
CA ILE A 31 1.23 18.24 16.95
C ILE A 31 1.75 16.82 17.27
N GLY A 32 2.87 16.71 18.00
CA GLY A 32 3.42 15.42 18.40
C GLY A 32 2.46 14.57 19.22
N TYR A 33 1.76 15.17 20.17
CA TYR A 33 0.73 14.50 20.97
C TYR A 33 -0.44 14.03 20.11
N SER A 34 -0.95 14.90 19.23
CA SER A 34 -2.04 14.58 18.30
C SER A 34 -1.70 13.39 17.40
N ILE A 35 -0.50 13.38 16.80
CA ILE A 35 -0.01 12.27 15.98
C ILE A 35 0.05 10.97 16.80
N LYS A 36 0.58 11.02 18.03
CA LYS A 36 0.67 9.83 18.90
C LYS A 36 -0.71 9.26 19.24
N GLN A 37 -1.70 10.12 19.49
CA GLN A 37 -3.08 9.68 19.74
C GLN A 37 -3.70 9.05 18.49
N TYR A 38 -3.49 9.65 17.33
CA TYR A 38 -3.93 9.09 16.06
C TYR A 38 -3.30 7.71 15.77
N GLU A 39 -1.98 7.57 15.92
CA GLU A 39 -1.29 6.29 15.74
C GLU A 39 -1.83 5.22 16.71
N LYS A 40 -2.06 5.58 17.99
CA LYS A 40 -2.63 4.66 18.99
C LYS A 40 -4.02 4.18 18.60
N LYS A 41 -4.87 5.09 18.08
CA LYS A 41 -6.20 4.73 17.55
C LYS A 41 -6.08 3.75 16.37
N MET A 42 -5.10 3.98 15.48
CA MET A 42 -4.90 3.17 14.28
C MET A 42 -4.25 1.80 14.53
N MET A 43 -3.65 1.55 15.69
CA MET A 43 -3.10 0.23 16.03
C MET A 43 -4.16 -0.87 16.02
N ASN A 44 -5.40 -0.56 16.39
CA ASN A 44 -6.52 -1.50 16.43
C ASN A 44 -7.82 -0.80 16.00
N TYR A 45 -7.80 -0.18 14.83
CA TYR A 45 -8.96 0.52 14.31
C TYR A 45 -10.11 -0.45 14.01
N LYS A 46 -11.30 -0.09 14.48
CA LYS A 46 -12.53 -0.86 14.31
C LYS A 46 -13.45 -0.10 13.39
N VAL A 47 -14.04 -0.82 12.44
CA VAL A 47 -15.02 -0.27 11.51
C VAL A 47 -16.28 -1.13 11.57
N GLU A 48 -17.40 -0.50 11.91
CA GLU A 48 -18.72 -1.14 11.87
C GLU A 48 -19.29 -1.00 10.46
N MET A 49 -19.69 -2.11 9.85
CA MET A 49 -20.26 -2.11 8.52
C MET A 49 -21.76 -1.80 8.58
N PRO A 50 -22.31 -1.06 7.61
CA PRO A 50 -23.73 -0.71 7.61
C PRO A 50 -24.65 -1.91 7.37
N TYR A 51 -24.12 -3.05 6.89
CA TYR A 51 -24.86 -4.25 6.51
C TYR A 51 -24.54 -5.46 7.39
N SER A 52 -25.44 -6.46 7.35
CA SER A 52 -25.23 -7.75 8.01
C SER A 52 -24.25 -8.64 7.23
N TYR A 53 -23.68 -9.62 7.92
CA TYR A 53 -22.79 -10.60 7.28
C TYR A 53 -23.51 -11.39 6.17
N GLN A 54 -24.78 -11.75 6.38
CA GLN A 54 -25.57 -12.48 5.38
C GLN A 54 -25.84 -11.64 4.13
N PHE A 55 -26.09 -10.34 4.28
CA PHE A 55 -26.19 -9.44 3.14
C PHE A 55 -24.89 -9.42 2.33
N ALA A 56 -23.75 -9.22 3.00
CA ALA A 56 -22.45 -9.22 2.34
C ALA A 56 -22.17 -10.55 1.63
N LEU A 57 -22.42 -11.69 2.27
CA LEU A 57 -22.26 -13.02 1.67
C LEU A 57 -23.14 -13.19 0.43
N ASN A 58 -24.40 -12.77 0.47
CA ASN A 58 -25.32 -12.87 -0.67
C ASN A 58 -24.86 -12.00 -1.85
N GLN A 59 -24.31 -10.82 -1.59
CA GLN A 59 -23.76 -9.98 -2.64
C GLN A 59 -22.48 -10.57 -3.25
N GLN A 60 -21.60 -11.17 -2.44
CA GLN A 60 -20.43 -11.91 -2.95
C GLN A 60 -20.81 -13.13 -3.79
N MET A 61 -21.93 -13.78 -3.49
CA MET A 61 -22.44 -14.89 -4.32
C MET A 61 -22.90 -14.43 -5.70
N LYS A 62 -23.30 -13.17 -5.85
CA LYS A 62 -23.71 -12.58 -7.13
C LYS A 62 -22.51 -12.05 -7.93
N SER A 63 -21.36 -11.85 -7.28
CA SER A 63 -20.15 -11.45 -7.98
C SER A 63 -19.51 -12.65 -8.70
N ALA A 64 -18.64 -12.38 -9.67
CA ALA A 64 -17.89 -13.41 -10.41
C ALA A 64 -16.73 -14.01 -9.58
N ALA A 65 -16.94 -14.26 -8.28
CA ALA A 65 -15.91 -14.78 -7.39
C ALA A 65 -15.44 -16.18 -7.83
N GLN A 66 -14.11 -16.32 -7.96
CA GLN A 66 -13.47 -17.53 -8.43
C GLN A 66 -12.72 -18.25 -7.31
N PHE A 67 -12.49 -19.54 -7.51
CA PHE A 67 -11.61 -20.38 -6.71
C PHE A 67 -10.77 -21.25 -7.66
N SER A 68 -9.49 -21.42 -7.35
CA SER A 68 -8.61 -22.32 -8.08
C SER A 68 -8.02 -23.40 -7.17
N ASN A 69 -7.99 -24.65 -7.62
CA ASN A 69 -7.26 -25.72 -6.92
C ASN A 69 -5.77 -25.76 -7.31
N GLY A 70 -5.27 -24.75 -8.03
CA GLY A 70 -3.91 -24.71 -8.59
C GLY A 70 -3.82 -25.26 -10.02
N ILE A 71 -4.91 -25.81 -10.57
CA ILE A 71 -4.94 -26.37 -11.93
C ILE A 71 -6.01 -25.66 -12.77
N VAL A 72 -7.21 -25.44 -12.23
CA VAL A 72 -8.32 -24.80 -12.95
C VAL A 72 -9.00 -23.74 -12.11
N TRP A 73 -9.45 -22.67 -12.76
CA TRP A 73 -10.34 -21.65 -12.19
C TRP A 73 -11.79 -22.08 -12.36
N LYS A 74 -12.58 -21.96 -11.28
CA LYS A 74 -14.02 -22.21 -11.27
C LYS A 74 -14.74 -21.20 -10.38
N ASN A 75 -16.03 -21.00 -10.61
CA ASN A 75 -16.87 -20.22 -9.70
C ASN A 75 -16.78 -20.77 -8.28
N ALA A 76 -16.58 -19.89 -7.31
CA ALA A 76 -16.49 -20.26 -5.92
C ALA A 76 -17.86 -20.67 -5.37
N THR A 77 -17.90 -21.76 -4.60
CA THR A 77 -19.11 -22.18 -3.88
C THR A 77 -19.41 -21.25 -2.71
N LYS A 78 -20.67 -21.22 -2.25
CA LYS A 78 -21.08 -20.48 -1.04
C LYS A 78 -20.21 -20.81 0.17
N LYS A 79 -19.88 -22.08 0.37
CA LYS A 79 -19.02 -22.53 1.48
C LYS A 79 -17.60 -21.95 1.38
N GLN A 80 -17.04 -21.86 0.17
CA GLN A 80 -15.72 -21.25 -0.04
C GLN A 80 -15.77 -19.75 0.20
N ILE A 81 -16.76 -19.06 -0.35
CA ILE A 81 -16.93 -17.61 -0.14
C ILE A 81 -17.11 -17.32 1.36
N ASP A 82 -18.02 -18.01 2.05
CA ASP A 82 -18.24 -17.88 3.50
C ASP A 82 -16.94 -18.07 4.30
N TYR A 83 -16.16 -19.12 3.96
CA TYR A 83 -14.91 -19.41 4.65
C TYR A 83 -13.88 -18.27 4.56
N TYR A 84 -13.73 -17.65 3.39
CA TYR A 84 -12.73 -16.60 3.17
C TYR A 84 -13.25 -15.19 3.50
N LEU A 85 -14.57 -14.97 3.35
CA LEU A 85 -15.23 -13.71 3.70
C LEU A 85 -15.31 -13.52 5.21
N ASN A 86 -15.48 -14.57 6.02
CA ASN A 86 -15.65 -14.41 7.47
C ASN A 86 -14.37 -13.89 8.15
N PRO A 87 -14.32 -12.62 8.61
CA PRO A 87 -13.08 -12.02 9.08
C PRO A 87 -12.75 -12.38 10.54
N LYS A 88 -13.75 -12.73 11.34
CA LYS A 88 -13.63 -12.84 12.81
C LYS A 88 -12.55 -13.83 13.25
N LYS A 89 -12.48 -14.98 12.57
CA LYS A 89 -11.52 -16.05 12.89
C LYS A 89 -10.07 -15.71 12.53
N TYR A 90 -9.83 -14.63 11.78
CA TYR A 90 -8.51 -14.26 11.29
C TYR A 90 -7.87 -13.08 12.04
N TYR A 91 -8.61 -12.34 12.87
CA TYR A 91 -8.12 -11.14 13.55
C TYR A 91 -6.90 -11.33 14.44
N HIS A 92 -6.74 -12.54 14.99
CA HIS A 92 -5.63 -12.89 15.87
C HIS A 92 -4.79 -14.06 15.32
N HIS A 93 -5.06 -14.49 14.08
CA HIS A 93 -4.28 -15.54 13.44
C HIS A 93 -2.86 -15.03 13.14
N PRO A 94 -1.79 -15.80 13.39
CA PRO A 94 -0.40 -15.33 13.24
C PRO A 94 -0.08 -14.75 11.85
N GLU A 95 -0.53 -15.41 10.79
CA GLU A 95 -0.38 -14.93 9.41
C GLU A 95 -1.59 -14.13 8.90
N GLN A 96 -2.81 -14.67 9.05
CA GLN A 96 -4.00 -14.11 8.43
C GLN A 96 -4.46 -12.78 9.05
N ARG A 97 -3.94 -12.40 10.23
CA ARG A 97 -4.17 -11.04 10.76
C ARG A 97 -3.67 -9.94 9.82
N TYR A 98 -2.67 -10.23 8.98
CA TYR A 98 -2.13 -9.28 8.01
C TYR A 98 -3.07 -8.99 6.85
N GLN A 99 -4.18 -9.73 6.69
CA GLN A 99 -5.27 -9.32 5.80
C GLN A 99 -5.89 -7.98 6.22
N PHE A 100 -5.76 -7.63 7.51
CA PHE A 100 -6.31 -6.44 8.14
C PHE A 100 -5.24 -5.38 8.42
N LEU A 101 -4.00 -5.59 7.98
CA LEU A 101 -2.95 -4.57 8.07
C LEU A 101 -3.42 -3.33 7.30
N ASN A 102 -3.36 -2.16 7.93
CA ASN A 102 -3.67 -0.91 7.24
C ASN A 102 -2.53 -0.59 6.26
N LEU A 103 -2.80 -0.85 4.98
CA LEU A 103 -1.88 -0.64 3.87
C LEU A 103 -1.71 0.85 3.57
N GLY A 104 -2.67 1.69 3.97
CA GLY A 104 -2.62 3.14 3.82
C GLY A 104 -1.91 3.85 4.97
N MET A 105 -1.01 3.17 5.67
CA MET A 105 -0.16 3.78 6.69
C MET A 105 1.26 3.20 6.65
N SER A 106 2.25 4.09 6.51
CA SER A 106 3.67 3.70 6.59
C SER A 106 4.08 3.43 8.03
N GLN A 107 4.86 2.36 8.23
CA GLN A 107 5.47 2.03 9.52
C GLN A 107 6.90 2.59 9.65
N LYS A 108 7.35 3.33 8.62
CA LYS A 108 8.67 3.98 8.54
C LYS A 108 9.85 2.99 8.66
N VAL A 109 9.68 1.74 8.20
CA VAL A 109 10.75 0.74 8.10
C VAL A 109 11.91 1.31 7.27
N SER A 110 13.13 1.01 7.71
CA SER A 110 14.33 1.58 7.09
C SER A 110 14.63 0.95 5.73
N ALA A 111 15.24 1.74 4.85
CA ALA A 111 15.72 1.30 3.55
C ALA A 111 16.63 0.05 3.65
N ALA A 112 17.50 0.00 4.66
CA ALA A 112 18.37 -1.14 4.92
C ALA A 112 17.58 -2.43 5.20
N LYS A 113 16.51 -2.36 6.01
CA LYS A 113 15.63 -3.52 6.23
C LYS A 113 14.92 -3.94 4.95
N LEU A 114 14.36 -2.99 4.19
CA LEU A 114 13.71 -3.31 2.92
C LEU A 114 14.68 -3.96 1.91
N ASN A 115 15.93 -3.51 1.86
CA ASN A 115 16.96 -4.12 1.02
C ASN A 115 17.25 -5.58 1.38
N THR A 116 17.01 -6.02 2.61
CA THR A 116 17.12 -7.46 2.93
C THR A 116 16.07 -8.28 2.18
N LEU A 117 14.86 -7.74 1.95
CA LEU A 117 13.81 -8.41 1.17
C LEU A 117 14.15 -8.42 -0.33
N LEU A 118 14.71 -7.30 -0.80
CA LEU A 118 15.00 -7.01 -2.20
C LEU A 118 16.32 -7.60 -2.72
N LYS A 119 17.22 -8.03 -1.85
CA LYS A 119 18.49 -8.66 -2.24
C LYS A 119 18.27 -9.87 -3.16
N GLY A 120 18.92 -9.87 -4.32
CA GLY A 120 18.85 -10.90 -5.36
C GLY A 120 17.52 -10.92 -6.14
N LYS A 121 16.72 -9.85 -6.08
CA LYS A 121 15.38 -9.76 -6.72
C LYS A 121 15.43 -8.99 -8.04
N GLY A 122 16.44 -9.25 -8.87
CA GLY A 122 16.57 -8.66 -10.20
C GLY A 122 16.61 -7.14 -10.16
N THR A 123 15.82 -6.47 -11.01
CA THR A 123 15.77 -5.00 -11.09
C THR A 123 15.31 -4.32 -9.80
N LEU A 124 14.65 -5.06 -8.90
CA LEU A 124 14.22 -4.52 -7.60
C LEU A 124 15.34 -4.51 -6.55
N ASP A 125 16.47 -5.17 -6.80
CA ASP A 125 17.60 -5.19 -5.87
C ASP A 125 18.14 -3.77 -5.63
N GLY A 126 18.46 -3.45 -4.38
CA GLY A 126 18.94 -2.13 -3.98
C GLY A 126 17.89 -1.02 -3.88
N LEU A 127 16.65 -1.22 -4.35
CA LEU A 127 15.61 -0.17 -4.37
C LEU A 127 15.00 0.16 -2.99
N GLY A 128 15.52 -0.37 -1.89
CA GLY A 128 14.99 -0.16 -0.54
C GLY A 128 14.87 1.32 -0.14
N THR A 129 15.78 2.18 -0.61
CA THR A 129 15.69 3.64 -0.39
C THR A 129 14.49 4.23 -1.10
N THR A 130 14.23 3.82 -2.34
CA THR A 130 13.09 4.29 -3.12
C THR A 130 11.77 3.86 -2.51
N PHE A 131 11.63 2.57 -2.15
CA PHE A 131 10.45 2.06 -1.46
C PHE A 131 10.23 2.79 -0.12
N ALA A 132 11.26 2.93 0.72
CA ALA A 132 11.14 3.64 1.99
C ALA A 132 10.74 5.12 1.81
N LYS A 133 11.27 5.79 0.76
CA LYS A 133 10.96 7.19 0.45
C LYS A 133 9.51 7.33 0.01
N VAL A 134 9.09 6.60 -1.03
CA VAL A 134 7.73 6.74 -1.56
C VAL A 134 6.68 6.32 -0.53
N SER A 135 6.95 5.29 0.28
CA SER A 135 6.05 4.88 1.34
C SER A 135 5.78 5.96 2.38
N ARG A 136 6.77 6.81 2.67
CA ARG A 136 6.60 7.95 3.58
C ARG A 136 5.85 9.11 2.93
N ILE A 137 6.05 9.33 1.63
CA ILE A 137 5.39 10.42 0.89
C ILE A 137 3.90 10.11 0.72
N GLU A 138 3.57 8.90 0.29
CA GLU A 138 2.20 8.48 -0.04
C GLU A 138 1.45 7.84 1.13
N ASP A 139 2.10 7.76 2.30
CA ASP A 139 1.65 7.06 3.50
C ASP A 139 1.07 5.68 3.17
N ILE A 140 1.95 4.78 2.73
CA ILE A 140 1.62 3.42 2.34
C ILE A 140 2.57 2.44 3.01
N ASN A 141 2.06 1.29 3.42
CA ASN A 141 2.84 0.26 4.08
C ASN A 141 3.92 -0.29 3.15
N GLU A 142 5.18 -0.02 3.52
CA GLU A 142 6.35 -0.36 2.71
C GLU A 142 6.60 -1.87 2.56
N ILE A 143 6.20 -2.69 3.54
CA ILE A 143 6.35 -4.15 3.44
C ILE A 143 5.35 -4.72 2.45
N TYR A 144 4.09 -4.26 2.49
CA TYR A 144 3.10 -4.57 1.47
C TYR A 144 3.58 -4.16 0.07
N LEU A 145 4.08 -2.94 -0.07
CA LEU A 145 4.49 -2.41 -1.37
C LEU A 145 5.64 -3.23 -1.98
N VAL A 146 6.63 -3.62 -1.16
CA VAL A 146 7.70 -4.54 -1.58
C VAL A 146 7.17 -5.93 -1.92
N ASN A 147 6.30 -6.50 -1.07
CA ASN A 147 5.73 -7.83 -1.29
C ASN A 147 4.95 -7.89 -2.61
N HIS A 148 4.11 -6.87 -2.85
CA HIS A 148 3.29 -6.72 -4.05
C HIS A 148 4.17 -6.61 -5.30
N ALA A 149 5.16 -5.71 -5.30
CA ALA A 149 6.09 -5.59 -6.41
C ALA A 149 6.83 -6.90 -6.71
N LEU A 150 7.24 -7.65 -5.67
CA LEU A 150 7.92 -8.93 -5.85
C LEU A 150 7.02 -10.01 -6.47
N LEU A 151 5.73 -10.02 -6.14
CA LEU A 151 4.76 -10.96 -6.70
C LEU A 151 4.50 -10.64 -8.18
N GLU A 152 4.14 -9.39 -8.49
CA GLU A 152 3.77 -8.94 -9.83
C GLU A 152 4.92 -9.07 -10.85
N THR A 153 6.16 -9.01 -10.37
CA THR A 153 7.34 -9.01 -11.23
C THR A 153 8.06 -10.36 -11.32
N GLY A 154 7.51 -11.41 -10.70
CA GLY A 154 8.23 -12.69 -10.57
C GLY A 154 9.59 -12.50 -9.89
N LYS A 155 9.62 -11.72 -8.79
CA LYS A 155 10.83 -11.33 -8.03
C LYS A 155 11.79 -10.44 -8.83
N GLY A 156 11.25 -9.47 -9.55
CA GLY A 156 11.96 -8.44 -10.32
C GLY A 156 12.63 -8.97 -11.59
N LYS A 157 12.16 -10.09 -12.13
CA LYS A 157 12.77 -10.81 -13.26
C LYS A 157 11.89 -10.85 -14.51
N SER A 158 10.61 -10.51 -14.40
CA SER A 158 9.70 -10.42 -15.55
C SER A 158 10.21 -9.40 -16.58
N ASP A 159 9.73 -9.51 -17.82
CA ASP A 159 10.13 -8.62 -18.91
C ASP A 159 9.79 -7.15 -18.62
N LEU A 160 8.60 -6.90 -18.09
CA LEU A 160 8.18 -5.57 -17.62
C LEU A 160 9.09 -5.02 -16.52
N ALA A 161 9.55 -5.87 -15.60
CA ALA A 161 10.45 -5.47 -14.54
C ALA A 161 11.89 -5.23 -15.02
N ARG A 162 12.34 -5.95 -16.07
CA ARG A 162 13.66 -5.72 -16.71
C ARG A 162 13.68 -4.49 -17.62
N GLY A 163 12.50 -3.91 -17.84
CA GLY A 163 12.29 -2.74 -18.68
C GLY A 163 12.14 -3.11 -20.14
N VAL A 164 11.09 -2.60 -20.77
CA VAL A 164 10.76 -2.83 -22.19
C VAL A 164 11.17 -1.62 -23.01
N LYS A 165 11.79 -1.85 -24.17
CA LYS A 165 12.18 -0.77 -25.08
C LYS A 165 10.95 -0.15 -25.73
N VAL A 166 10.86 1.17 -25.70
CA VAL A 166 9.80 1.93 -26.39
C VAL A 166 10.44 3.16 -27.03
N ASP A 167 10.11 3.43 -28.30
CA ASP A 167 10.61 4.62 -28.97
C ASP A 167 9.78 5.88 -28.66
N ASP A 168 10.23 7.03 -29.18
CA ASP A 168 9.60 8.33 -29.00
C ASP A 168 8.15 8.41 -29.54
N LYS A 169 7.76 7.47 -30.40
CA LYS A 169 6.41 7.33 -30.95
C LYS A 169 5.55 6.31 -30.20
N GLY A 170 6.05 5.76 -29.08
CA GLY A 170 5.32 4.78 -28.27
C GLY A 170 5.30 3.37 -28.86
N ARG A 171 6.17 3.05 -29.84
CA ARG A 171 6.23 1.71 -30.45
C ARG A 171 7.09 0.79 -29.58
N VAL A 172 6.46 -0.27 -29.08
CA VAL A 172 7.08 -1.26 -28.19
C VAL A 172 8.06 -2.14 -28.96
N GLY A 173 9.19 -2.49 -28.33
CA GLY A 173 10.28 -3.26 -28.93
C GLY A 173 11.17 -2.44 -29.85
N LYS A 174 10.92 -1.13 -29.99
CA LYS A 174 11.73 -0.17 -30.76
C LYS A 174 12.40 0.84 -29.81
N GLY A 175 13.44 1.50 -30.30
CA GLY A 175 14.18 2.52 -29.55
C GLY A 175 15.23 1.98 -28.57
N ASP A 176 15.89 2.90 -27.87
CA ASP A 176 17.01 2.59 -26.97
C ASP A 176 16.66 2.75 -25.50
N LYS A 177 15.61 3.52 -25.19
CA LYS A 177 15.17 3.78 -23.83
C LYS A 177 14.26 2.66 -23.33
N LYS A 178 14.46 2.25 -22.09
CA LYS A 178 13.63 1.26 -21.41
C LYS A 178 12.64 1.94 -20.48
N TYR A 179 11.46 1.33 -20.38
CA TYR A 179 10.40 1.74 -19.47
C TYR A 179 10.02 0.56 -18.58
N TYR A 180 9.83 0.83 -17.31
CA TYR A 180 9.72 -0.20 -16.27
C TYR A 180 8.33 -0.19 -15.66
N ASN A 181 7.81 -1.36 -15.32
CA ASN A 181 6.54 -1.49 -14.60
C ASN A 181 6.64 -2.64 -13.59
N PHE A 182 6.45 -2.31 -12.30
CA PHE A 182 6.60 -3.27 -11.21
C PHE A 182 5.30 -3.75 -10.57
N PHE A 183 4.17 -3.27 -11.08
CA PHE A 183 2.86 -3.51 -10.47
C PHE A 183 1.82 -3.96 -11.51
N GLY A 184 2.25 -4.30 -12.73
CA GLY A 184 1.35 -4.75 -13.81
C GLY A 184 0.34 -3.69 -14.26
N ILE A 185 0.56 -2.41 -13.96
CA ILE A 185 -0.42 -1.35 -14.23
C ILE A 185 -0.58 -1.16 -15.74
N GLY A 186 -1.83 -1.17 -16.22
CA GLY A 186 -2.14 -1.05 -17.65
C GLY A 186 -1.90 -2.32 -18.46
N ALA A 187 -1.72 -3.48 -17.82
CA ALA A 187 -1.70 -4.78 -18.50
C ALA A 187 -3.14 -5.24 -18.83
N TYR A 188 -3.42 -5.52 -20.10
CA TYR A 188 -4.71 -6.06 -20.56
C TYR A 188 -4.52 -7.46 -21.17
N ASP A 189 -5.53 -8.33 -21.02
CA ASP A 189 -5.42 -9.78 -21.25
C ASP A 189 -4.87 -10.20 -22.63
N HIS A 190 -5.11 -9.43 -23.70
CA HIS A 190 -4.70 -9.79 -25.05
C HIS A 190 -3.23 -9.47 -25.38
N ASP A 191 -2.64 -8.48 -24.70
CA ASP A 191 -1.25 -8.06 -24.91
C ASP A 191 -0.68 -7.35 -23.66
N PRO A 192 -0.56 -8.07 -22.53
CA PRO A 192 -0.33 -7.44 -21.22
C PRO A 192 1.03 -6.75 -21.12
N VAL A 193 2.05 -7.24 -21.82
CA VAL A 193 3.40 -6.67 -21.78
C VAL A 193 3.47 -5.38 -22.60
N ASN A 194 2.94 -5.36 -23.82
CA ASN A 194 3.05 -4.17 -24.66
C ASN A 194 2.18 -3.03 -24.12
N GLU A 195 0.97 -3.32 -23.63
CA GLU A 195 0.10 -2.29 -23.08
C GLU A 195 0.66 -1.70 -21.78
N ALA A 196 1.16 -2.53 -20.87
CA ALA A 196 1.81 -2.04 -19.65
C ALA A 196 3.11 -1.26 -19.94
N ALA A 197 3.85 -1.61 -21.00
CA ALA A 197 5.01 -0.85 -21.46
C ALA A 197 4.63 0.51 -22.05
N LYS A 198 3.55 0.57 -22.85
CA LYS A 198 2.99 1.84 -23.36
C LYS A 198 2.50 2.73 -22.23
N PHE A 199 1.87 2.15 -21.20
CA PHE A 199 1.47 2.88 -20.00
C PHE A 199 2.69 3.48 -19.30
N ALA A 200 3.71 2.67 -19.00
CA ALA A 200 4.95 3.13 -18.40
C ALA A 200 5.67 4.21 -19.24
N PHE A 201 5.61 4.11 -20.58
CA PHE A 201 6.08 5.14 -21.49
C PHE A 201 5.35 6.47 -21.31
N LYS A 202 4.02 6.46 -21.31
CA LYS A 202 3.17 7.65 -21.14
C LYS A 202 3.40 8.33 -19.79
N GLU A 203 3.57 7.54 -18.74
CA GLU A 203 3.85 8.01 -17.38
C GLU A 203 5.33 8.40 -17.15
N GLY A 204 6.19 8.20 -18.15
CA GLY A 204 7.61 8.56 -18.07
C GLY A 204 8.43 7.71 -17.09
N TRP A 205 8.05 6.45 -16.88
CA TRP A 205 8.73 5.50 -15.98
C TRP A 205 9.99 4.91 -16.62
N ASP A 206 10.92 5.78 -16.98
CA ASP A 206 12.15 5.45 -17.70
C ASP A 206 13.32 5.02 -16.80
N THR A 207 13.11 4.95 -15.49
CA THR A 207 14.01 4.34 -14.52
C THR A 207 13.23 3.44 -13.55
N PRO A 208 13.88 2.44 -12.93
CA PRO A 208 13.27 1.65 -11.87
C PRO A 208 12.67 2.51 -10.75
N GLU A 209 13.37 3.57 -10.32
CA GLU A 209 12.90 4.41 -9.23
C GLU A 209 11.61 5.15 -9.58
N LYS A 210 11.52 5.69 -10.80
CA LYS A 210 10.31 6.36 -11.28
C LYS A 210 9.14 5.38 -11.38
N ALA A 211 9.38 4.15 -11.84
CA ALA A 211 8.35 3.12 -11.89
C ALA A 211 7.83 2.73 -10.49
N VAL A 212 8.72 2.61 -9.50
CA VAL A 212 8.31 2.42 -8.10
C VAL A 212 7.49 3.61 -7.61
N MET A 213 7.97 4.84 -7.82
CA MET A 213 7.29 6.04 -7.32
C MET A 213 5.90 6.24 -7.96
N GLY A 214 5.82 6.20 -9.29
CA GLY A 214 4.57 6.40 -10.03
C GLY A 214 3.58 5.26 -9.83
N GLY A 215 4.04 4.01 -9.85
CA GLY A 215 3.18 2.86 -9.60
C GLY A 215 2.60 2.83 -8.19
N THR A 216 3.38 3.28 -7.20
CA THR A 216 2.89 3.44 -5.82
C THR A 216 1.77 4.48 -5.74
N LYS A 217 1.93 5.63 -6.42
CA LYS A 217 0.91 6.67 -6.49
C LYS A 217 -0.39 6.12 -7.10
N PHE A 218 -0.28 5.39 -8.20
CA PHE A 218 -1.44 4.74 -8.82
C PHE A 218 -2.17 3.78 -7.87
N ILE A 219 -1.44 2.89 -7.18
CA ILE A 219 -2.03 1.95 -6.20
C ILE A 219 -2.71 2.72 -5.05
N LYS A 220 -2.09 3.81 -4.60
CA LYS A 220 -2.65 4.65 -3.54
C LYS A 220 -3.98 5.24 -3.98
N ASP A 221 -4.02 5.89 -5.13
CA ASP A 221 -5.17 6.66 -5.61
C ASP A 221 -6.35 5.74 -6.00
N GLU A 222 -6.07 4.62 -6.68
CA GLU A 222 -7.12 3.73 -7.19
C GLU A 222 -7.69 2.77 -6.13
N PHE A 223 -6.88 2.33 -5.16
CA PHE A 223 -7.31 1.26 -4.24
C PHE A 223 -7.23 1.68 -2.77
N ILE A 224 -6.09 2.17 -2.30
CA ILE A 224 -5.88 2.35 -0.86
C ILE A 224 -6.62 3.58 -0.31
N SER A 225 -6.76 4.63 -1.12
CA SER A 225 -7.48 5.84 -0.75
C SER A 225 -9.00 5.69 -0.83
N LYS A 226 -9.52 4.59 -1.37
CA LYS A 226 -10.96 4.29 -1.37
C LYS A 226 -11.40 3.89 0.03
N GLU A 227 -12.58 4.36 0.42
CA GLU A 227 -13.12 4.10 1.74
C GLU A 227 -13.19 2.59 2.02
N HIS A 228 -12.61 2.18 3.15
CA HIS A 228 -12.59 0.80 3.62
C HIS A 228 -11.87 -0.23 2.71
N GLN A 229 -11.10 0.21 1.72
CA GLN A 229 -10.24 -0.66 0.89
C GLN A 229 -8.74 -0.54 1.20
N ASN A 230 -8.39 0.06 2.33
CA ASN A 230 -7.01 0.21 2.81
C ASN A 230 -6.42 -1.07 3.45
N THR A 231 -7.03 -2.24 3.27
CA THR A 231 -6.53 -3.55 3.76
C THR A 231 -6.68 -4.59 2.66
N LEU A 232 -5.91 -5.69 2.68
CA LEU A 232 -6.10 -6.77 1.71
C LEU A 232 -7.54 -7.34 1.75
N TYR A 233 -8.13 -7.44 2.95
CA TYR A 233 -9.51 -7.83 3.11
C TYR A 233 -10.47 -6.83 2.44
N GLY A 234 -10.25 -5.53 2.68
CA GLY A 234 -11.02 -4.43 2.08
C GLY A 234 -10.93 -4.40 0.55
N MET A 235 -9.71 -4.57 0.01
CA MET A 235 -9.47 -4.65 -1.44
C MET A 235 -10.17 -5.86 -2.06
N ARG A 236 -10.14 -7.02 -1.40
CA ARG A 236 -10.74 -8.25 -1.94
C ARG A 236 -12.26 -8.23 -1.85
N PHE A 237 -12.81 -7.92 -0.69
CA PHE A 237 -14.23 -8.14 -0.41
C PHE A 237 -15.05 -6.86 -0.44
N ASN A 238 -14.43 -5.68 -0.38
CA ASN A 238 -15.10 -4.38 -0.31
C ASN A 238 -16.27 -4.40 0.68
N PRO A 239 -16.01 -4.40 2.00
CA PRO A 239 -17.06 -4.64 2.98
C PRO A 239 -18.07 -3.48 3.06
N LEU A 240 -17.73 -2.29 2.51
CA LEU A 240 -18.65 -1.17 2.35
C LEU A 240 -19.62 -1.36 1.19
N HIS A 241 -19.13 -1.83 0.03
CA HIS A 241 -19.93 -2.16 -1.14
C HIS A 241 -19.67 -3.62 -1.59
N PRO A 242 -20.22 -4.63 -0.87
CA PRO A 242 -19.88 -6.02 -1.11
C PRO A 242 -20.18 -6.45 -2.54
N GLY A 243 -19.19 -7.05 -3.20
CA GLY A 243 -19.29 -7.53 -4.58
C GLY A 243 -18.84 -6.51 -5.64
N GLU A 244 -18.60 -5.25 -5.26
CA GLU A 244 -18.20 -4.18 -6.18
C GLU A 244 -16.71 -3.80 -5.99
N HIS A 245 -16.09 -3.28 -7.06
CA HIS A 245 -14.72 -2.74 -7.05
C HIS A 245 -13.70 -3.65 -6.32
N GLN A 246 -13.69 -4.93 -6.69
CA GLN A 246 -12.83 -5.93 -6.07
C GLN A 246 -11.50 -6.03 -6.81
N TYR A 247 -10.40 -6.00 -6.05
CA TYR A 247 -9.06 -6.07 -6.63
C TYR A 247 -8.79 -7.39 -7.36
N ALA A 248 -9.43 -8.48 -6.93
CA ALA A 248 -9.23 -9.81 -7.49
C ALA A 248 -10.50 -10.66 -7.41
N THR A 249 -10.61 -11.62 -8.32
CA THR A 249 -11.70 -12.60 -8.35
C THR A 249 -11.44 -13.81 -7.45
N ASP A 250 -10.19 -14.22 -7.20
CA ASP A 250 -9.87 -15.36 -6.30
C ASP A 250 -10.29 -15.05 -4.86
N VAL A 251 -11.22 -15.83 -4.30
CA VAL A 251 -11.65 -15.72 -2.90
C VAL A 251 -10.49 -15.86 -1.89
N ARG A 252 -9.36 -16.45 -2.28
CA ARG A 252 -8.15 -16.61 -1.44
C ARG A 252 -7.12 -15.51 -1.62
N TRP A 253 -7.33 -14.54 -2.51
CA TRP A 253 -6.32 -13.54 -2.83
C TRP A 253 -5.77 -12.85 -1.57
N ALA A 254 -6.65 -12.41 -0.66
CA ALA A 254 -6.23 -11.76 0.59
C ALA A 254 -5.40 -12.71 1.48
N HIS A 255 -5.79 -13.99 1.53
CA HIS A 255 -5.05 -15.02 2.27
C HIS A 255 -3.64 -15.25 1.72
N HIS A 256 -3.49 -15.37 0.40
CA HIS A 256 -2.20 -15.60 -0.22
C HIS A 256 -1.25 -14.43 0.03
N ASN A 257 -1.73 -13.21 -0.17
CA ASN A 257 -0.95 -11.99 0.06
C ASN A 257 -0.61 -11.78 1.55
N ALA A 258 -1.55 -12.03 2.47
CA ALA A 258 -1.29 -11.90 3.90
C ALA A 258 -0.20 -12.86 4.40
N ARG A 259 -0.12 -14.08 3.85
CA ARG A 259 0.99 -15.01 4.15
C ARG A 259 2.34 -14.45 3.68
N GLY A 260 2.38 -13.84 2.51
CA GLY A 260 3.58 -13.18 1.99
C GLY A 260 4.05 -12.06 2.93
N ILE A 261 3.15 -11.15 3.26
CA ILE A 261 3.41 -10.03 4.18
C ILE A 261 3.85 -10.54 5.55
N ALA A 262 3.16 -11.54 6.12
CA ALA A 262 3.52 -12.10 7.43
C ALA A 262 4.96 -12.66 7.44
N LYS A 263 5.35 -13.36 6.38
CA LYS A 263 6.71 -13.89 6.21
C LYS A 263 7.75 -12.79 6.09
N ASP A 264 7.44 -11.71 5.38
CA ASP A 264 8.36 -10.57 5.24
C ASP A 264 8.55 -9.86 6.60
N TYR A 265 7.48 -9.63 7.36
CA TYR A 265 7.56 -9.11 8.73
C TYR A 265 8.43 -10.02 9.63
N GLN A 266 8.19 -11.33 9.59
CA GLN A 266 8.96 -12.32 10.34
C GLN A 266 10.45 -12.27 9.96
N ARG A 267 10.77 -12.26 8.65
CA ARG A 267 12.15 -12.20 8.13
C ARG A 267 12.87 -10.94 8.59
N LEU A 268 12.16 -9.82 8.70
CA LEU A 268 12.70 -8.54 9.17
C LEU A 268 12.77 -8.43 10.70
N LYS A 269 12.27 -9.44 11.44
CA LYS A 269 12.08 -9.41 12.89
C LYS A 269 11.28 -8.16 13.30
N LEU A 270 10.16 -7.94 12.63
CA LEU A 270 9.23 -6.84 12.84
C LEU A 270 7.81 -7.39 13.03
N GLU A 271 6.94 -6.58 13.59
CA GLU A 271 5.49 -6.82 13.61
C GLU A 271 4.74 -5.68 12.95
N GLY A 272 3.61 -6.00 12.31
CA GLY A 272 2.68 -4.98 11.81
C GLY A 272 2.17 -4.10 12.94
N LYS A 273 2.09 -2.79 12.71
CA LYS A 273 1.67 -1.81 13.75
C LYS A 273 0.21 -1.39 13.65
N TYR A 274 -0.30 -1.16 12.45
CA TYR A 274 -1.63 -0.58 12.23
C TYR A 274 -2.58 -1.59 11.61
N PHE A 275 -3.74 -1.79 12.22
CA PHE A 275 -4.73 -2.76 11.74
C PHE A 275 -6.13 -2.15 11.71
N THR A 276 -6.89 -2.48 10.67
CA THR A 276 -8.29 -2.09 10.48
C THR A 276 -9.16 -3.35 10.40
N ARG A 277 -10.06 -3.53 11.36
CA ARG A 277 -10.94 -4.71 11.49
C ARG A 277 -12.41 -4.34 11.23
N TYR A 278 -13.11 -5.19 10.50
CA TYR A 278 -14.46 -4.92 9.97
C TYR A 278 -15.54 -5.76 10.67
N TYR A 279 -16.46 -5.11 11.36
CA TYR A 279 -17.50 -5.77 12.13
C TYR A 279 -18.83 -5.61 11.39
N TYR A 280 -19.37 -6.72 10.88
CA TYR A 280 -20.71 -6.72 10.28
C TYR A 280 -21.78 -6.64 11.36
N LYS A 281 -22.91 -6.00 11.03
CA LYS A 281 -24.09 -6.02 11.90
C LYS A 281 -24.51 -7.46 12.17
N GLN A 282 -24.88 -7.69 13.42
CA GLN A 282 -25.49 -8.93 13.85
C GLN A 282 -26.89 -9.06 13.26
#